data_AF-A0A534A9S6-F1
#
_entry.id   AF-A0A534A9S6-F1
#
_cell.length_a   1.000
_cell.length_b   1.000
_cell.length_c   1.000
_cell.angle_alpha   90.00
_cell.angle_beta   90.00
_cell.angle_gamma   90.00
#
_symmetry.space_group_name_H-M   'P 1'
#
loop_
_entity.id
_entity.type
_entity.pdbx_description
1 polymer ?
#
loop_
_entity_poly.entity_id
_entity_poly.type
_entity_poly.pdbx_seq_one_letter_code
_entity_poly.pdbx_strand_id
1 'polypeptide(L)'
;MNIDLSALDATQLDALIAAAAKRRAELGPQSEQPPQQCEAVLNPAWHTSPLPNGVLMMLRHPGMGWLAFVLPHEHRVHLTSLWLHQSLLYKPAEAATTAADTPVAPTPNFGAGGSGTVH
;
A
#
# COMPACT_ATOMS: atom_id res chain seq x y z
N MET A 1 19.68 22.43 11.89
CA MET A 1 19.10 22.34 13.25
C MET A 1 19.71 21.09 13.89
N ASN A 2 20.44 21.21 15.00
CA ASN A 2 21.12 20.08 15.61
C ASN A 2 20.25 19.57 16.76
N ILE A 3 19.75 18.33 16.67
CA ILE A 3 18.95 17.68 17.72
C ILE A 3 19.89 16.72 18.43
N ASP A 4 20.13 16.94 19.72
CA ASP A 4 20.92 16.02 20.54
C ASP A 4 20.04 14.89 21.07
N LEU A 5 20.33 13.66 20.64
CA LEU A 5 19.60 12.45 21.02
C LEU A 5 20.27 11.69 22.16
N SER A 6 21.50 12.08 22.55
CA SER A 6 22.32 11.31 23.51
C SER A 6 21.78 11.36 24.95
N ALA A 7 20.97 12.36 25.27
CA ALA A 7 20.38 12.56 26.60
C ALA A 7 19.02 11.83 26.78
N LEU A 8 18.47 11.23 25.73
CA LEU A 8 17.16 10.58 25.78
C LEU A 8 17.28 9.13 26.27
N ASP A 9 16.39 8.73 27.17
CA ASP A 9 16.21 7.32 27.49
C ASP A 9 15.47 6.58 26.34
N ALA A 10 15.42 5.24 26.40
CA ALA A 10 14.81 4.43 25.35
C ALA A 10 13.32 4.78 25.11
N THR A 11 12.56 5.03 26.17
CA THR A 11 11.13 5.34 26.07
C THR A 11 10.89 6.71 25.47
N GLN A 12 11.70 7.69 25.84
CA GLN A 12 11.67 9.04 25.29
C GLN A 12 12.09 9.04 23.81
N LEU A 13 13.08 8.23 23.45
CA LEU A 13 13.51 8.08 22.07
C LEU A 13 12.42 7.44 21.21
N ASP A 14 11.76 6.39 21.70
CA ASP A 14 10.63 5.76 21.01
C ASP A 14 9.47 6.74 20.79
N ALA A 15 9.14 7.54 21.81
CA ALA A 15 8.11 8.57 21.70
C ALA A 15 8.46 9.64 20.65
N LEU A 16 9.73 10.05 20.60
CA LEU A 16 10.22 10.99 19.59
C LEU A 16 10.13 10.41 18.17
N ILE A 17 10.54 9.14 17.98
CA ILE A 17 10.45 8.44 16.69
C ILE A 17 8.99 8.38 16.22
N ALA A 18 8.07 8.03 17.11
CA ALA A 18 6.63 7.99 16.81
C ALA A 18 6.08 9.37 16.39
N ALA A 19 6.44 10.43 17.13
CA ALA A 19 6.03 11.79 16.81
C ALA A 19 6.60 12.28 15.47
N ALA A 20 7.88 12.01 15.21
CA ALA A 20 8.55 12.36 13.96
C ALA A 20 7.92 11.61 12.77
N ALA A 21 7.62 10.32 12.93
CA ALA A 21 6.96 9.52 11.91
C ALA A 21 5.56 10.08 11.58
N LYS A 22 4.78 10.46 12.59
CA LYS A 22 3.48 11.11 12.38
C LYS A 22 3.63 12.40 11.58
N ARG A 23 4.56 13.27 11.97
CA ARG A 23 4.80 14.52 11.26
C ARG A 23 5.24 14.29 9.81
N ARG A 24 6.09 13.30 9.57
CA ARG A 24 6.52 12.94 8.23
C ARG A 24 5.35 12.44 7.36
N ALA A 25 4.42 11.67 7.92
CA ALA A 25 3.24 11.21 7.19
C ALA A 25 2.37 12.38 6.69
N GLU A 26 2.28 13.47 7.45
CA GLU A 26 1.54 14.69 7.06
C GLU A 26 2.24 15.48 5.95
N LEU A 27 3.58 15.44 5.89
CA LEU A 27 4.37 16.15 4.87
C LEU A 27 4.35 15.47 3.50
N GLY A 28 3.74 14.28 3.41
CA GLY A 28 3.58 13.52 2.19
C GLY A 28 4.80 12.64 1.84
N PRO A 29 4.62 11.73 0.86
CA PRO A 29 5.65 10.77 0.51
C PRO A 29 6.85 11.41 -0.20
N GLN A 30 8.06 11.19 0.32
CA GLN A 30 9.30 11.68 -0.31
C GLN A 30 9.73 10.89 -1.56
N SER A 31 9.39 9.60 -1.67
CA SER A 31 9.71 8.77 -2.84
C SER A 31 8.66 7.67 -3.01
N GLU A 32 8.24 7.44 -4.24
CA GLU A 32 7.31 6.36 -4.60
C GLU A 32 8.03 5.02 -4.82
N GLN A 33 9.32 5.03 -5.16
CA GLN A 33 10.07 3.81 -5.41
C GLN A 33 10.84 3.36 -4.16
N PRO A 34 10.94 2.04 -3.92
CA PRO A 34 11.80 1.51 -2.87
C PRO A 34 13.27 1.82 -3.19
N PRO A 35 14.10 2.17 -2.19
CA PRO A 35 15.52 2.38 -2.42
C PRO A 35 16.18 1.09 -2.91
N GLN A 36 17.10 1.22 -3.87
CA GLN A 36 17.81 0.08 -4.48
C GLN A 36 18.70 -0.67 -3.49
N GLN A 37 19.18 0.02 -2.46
CA GLN A 37 19.97 -0.53 -1.38
C GLN A 37 19.29 -0.18 -0.06
N CYS A 38 19.05 -1.20 0.76
CA CYS A 38 18.44 -1.04 2.06
C CYS A 38 19.07 -2.06 3.02
N GLU A 39 19.51 -1.58 4.18
CA GLU A 39 19.84 -2.48 5.28
C GLU A 39 18.54 -3.04 5.83
N ALA A 40 18.28 -4.32 5.56
CA ALA A 40 17.24 -5.02 6.28
C ALA A 40 17.61 -5.09 7.75
N VAL A 41 16.71 -4.64 8.61
CA VAL A 41 16.85 -4.86 10.04
C VAL A 41 16.65 -6.37 10.28
N LEU A 42 17.77 -7.10 10.33
CA LEU A 42 17.83 -8.51 10.73
C LEU A 42 17.86 -8.63 12.27
N ASN A 43 17.74 -7.51 13.01
CA ASN A 43 18.35 -7.42 14.33
C ASN A 43 17.69 -6.37 15.25
N PRO A 44 16.96 -6.78 16.28
CA PRO A 44 17.06 -6.15 17.58
C PRO A 44 18.13 -6.89 18.40
N ALA A 45 18.98 -6.14 19.11
CA ALA A 45 20.25 -6.58 19.73
C ALA A 45 20.21 -7.79 20.70
N TRP A 46 19.06 -8.45 20.90
CA TRP A 46 18.82 -9.42 21.96
C TRP A 46 18.67 -10.89 21.49
N HIS A 47 18.66 -11.20 20.19
CA HIS A 47 18.69 -12.59 19.72
C HIS A 47 19.07 -12.71 18.23
N THR A 48 20.01 -13.59 17.87
CA THR A 48 20.39 -13.87 16.47
C THR A 48 20.19 -15.34 16.09
N SER A 49 19.64 -15.56 14.89
CA SER A 49 19.82 -16.81 14.15
C SER A 49 20.16 -16.45 12.71
N PRO A 50 21.25 -16.97 12.12
CA PRO A 50 21.57 -16.70 10.72
C PRO A 50 20.50 -17.31 9.81
N LEU A 51 19.96 -16.52 8.88
CA LEU A 51 19.00 -16.98 7.87
C LEU A 51 19.72 -17.22 6.54
N PRO A 52 20.13 -18.47 6.22
CA PRO A 52 20.57 -18.79 4.88
C PRO A 52 19.41 -18.59 3.89
N ASN A 53 19.71 -17.98 2.74
CA ASN A 53 18.77 -17.80 1.62
C ASN A 53 17.52 -16.96 1.90
N GLY A 54 17.54 -16.02 2.86
CA GLY A 54 16.47 -15.04 3.10
C GLY A 54 16.20 -14.14 1.89
N VAL A 55 14.96 -13.65 1.74
CA VAL A 55 14.58 -12.67 0.71
C VAL A 55 14.21 -11.37 1.39
N LEU A 56 14.63 -10.25 0.82
CA LEU A 56 14.29 -8.92 1.29
C LEU A 56 12.86 -8.57 0.87
N MET A 57 12.01 -8.24 1.84
CA MET A 57 10.68 -7.69 1.62
C MET A 57 10.66 -6.24 2.08
N MET A 58 10.24 -5.33 1.20
CA MET A 58 10.14 -3.91 1.54
C MET A 58 8.68 -3.50 1.61
N LEU A 59 8.26 -2.97 2.76
CA LEU A 59 6.92 -2.43 2.97
C LEU A 59 7.00 -0.94 3.21
N ARG A 60 6.07 -0.19 2.64
CA ARG A 60 6.02 1.26 2.77
C ARG A 60 5.18 1.66 3.99
N HIS A 61 5.80 2.32 4.95
CA HIS A 61 5.15 2.97 6.07
C HIS A 61 4.99 4.48 5.80
N PRO A 62 3.80 5.07 5.98
CA PRO A 62 3.53 6.47 5.64
C PRO A 62 4.45 7.45 6.38
N GLY A 63 4.79 7.15 7.64
CA GLY A 63 5.64 8.01 8.47
C GLY A 63 7.12 7.64 8.49
N MET A 64 7.48 6.42 8.09
CA MET A 64 8.86 5.90 8.22
C MET A 64 9.51 5.60 6.86
N GLY A 65 8.76 5.73 5.77
CA GLY A 65 9.25 5.42 4.43
C GLY A 65 9.28 3.92 4.17
N TRP A 66 10.27 3.46 3.42
CA TRP A 66 10.42 2.04 3.11
C TRP A 66 11.12 1.31 4.26
N LEU A 67 10.46 0.29 4.79
CA LEU A 67 10.99 -0.60 5.81
C LEU A 67 11.32 -1.95 5.18
N ALA A 68 12.55 -2.42 5.38
CA ALA A 68 13.00 -3.71 4.88
C ALA A 68 12.98 -4.78 5.97
N PHE A 69 12.36 -5.90 5.64
CA PHE A 69 12.24 -7.09 6.46
C PHE A 69 12.91 -8.26 5.75
N VAL A 70 13.61 -9.11 6.48
CA VAL A 70 14.09 -10.39 5.94
C VAL A 70 13.00 -11.42 6.12
N LEU A 71 12.59 -12.06 5.02
CA LEU A 71 11.64 -13.15 5.03
C LEU A 71 12.39 -14.50 4.97
N PRO A 72 12.38 -15.29 6.07
CA PRO A 72 12.92 -16.64 6.09
C PRO A 72 12.27 -17.52 5.01
N HIS A 73 13.00 -18.51 4.51
CA HIS A 73 12.53 -19.37 3.43
C HIS A 73 11.29 -20.17 3.85
N GLU A 74 11.32 -20.72 5.04
CA GLU A 74 10.27 -21.55 5.65
C GLU A 74 8.93 -20.82 5.80
N HIS A 75 8.94 -19.49 5.96
CA HIS A 75 7.72 -18.70 6.17
C HIS A 75 7.09 -18.17 4.88
N ARG A 76 7.76 -18.31 3.73
CA ARG A 76 7.27 -17.73 2.46
C ARG A 76 5.95 -18.33 2.02
N VAL A 77 5.85 -19.66 2.06
CA VAL A 77 4.64 -20.39 1.62
C VAL A 77 3.44 -19.98 2.48
N HIS A 78 3.64 -19.83 3.78
CA HIS A 78 2.58 -19.38 4.69
C HIS A 78 2.13 -17.95 4.36
N LEU A 79 3.07 -17.02 4.17
CA LEU A 79 2.76 -15.64 3.81
C LEU A 79 2.01 -15.55 2.47
N THR A 80 2.45 -16.31 1.46
CA THR A 80 1.78 -16.41 0.16
C THR A 80 0.35 -16.92 0.31
N SER A 81 0.13 -17.98 1.11
CA SER A 81 -1.20 -18.51 1.37
C SER A 81 -2.11 -17.47 2.05
N LEU A 82 -1.59 -16.71 3.02
CA LEU A 82 -2.34 -15.66 3.70
C LEU A 82 -2.77 -14.55 2.72
N TRP A 83 -1.87 -14.11 1.86
CA TRP A 83 -2.18 -13.07 0.87
C TRP A 83 -3.21 -13.53 -0.15
N LEU A 84 -3.09 -14.78 -0.65
CA LEU A 84 -4.11 -15.36 -1.52
C LEU A 84 -5.47 -15.40 -0.83
N HIS A 85 -5.52 -15.83 0.44
CA HIS A 85 -6.76 -15.86 1.19
C HIS A 85 -7.38 -14.46 1.35
N GLN A 86 -6.57 -13.46 1.71
CA GLN A 86 -7.03 -12.07 1.83
C GLN A 86 -7.52 -11.50 0.49
N SER A 87 -6.89 -11.85 -0.62
CA SER A 87 -7.31 -11.39 -1.95
C SER A 87 -8.72 -11.87 -2.32
N LEU A 88 -9.11 -13.07 -1.84
CA LEU A 88 -10.45 -13.62 -2.06
C LEU A 88 -11.51 -12.98 -1.15
N LEU A 89 -11.10 -12.47 0.01
CA LEU A 89 -11.99 -11.74 0.94
C LEU A 89 -12.20 -10.28 0.53
N TYR A 90 -11.34 -9.73 -0.32
CA TYR A 90 -11.52 -8.39 -0.84
C TYR A 90 -12.72 -8.33 -1.81
N LYS A 91 -13.85 -7.86 -1.29
CA LYS A 91 -14.96 -7.38 -2.14
C LYS A 91 -14.66 -5.93 -2.50
N PRO A 92 -14.37 -5.60 -3.78
CA PRO A 92 -14.27 -4.20 -4.17
C PRO A 92 -15.59 -3.52 -3.80
N ALA A 93 -15.51 -2.37 -3.12
CA ALA A 93 -16.66 -1.50 -2.98
C ALA A 93 -17.19 -1.27 -4.39
N GLU A 94 -18.42 -1.72 -4.64
CA GLU A 94 -19.15 -1.44 -5.87
C GLU A 94 -18.98 0.05 -6.11
N ALA A 95 -18.30 0.39 -7.22
CA ALA A 95 -18.00 1.77 -7.55
C ALA A 95 -19.29 2.55 -7.39
N ALA A 96 -19.32 3.45 -6.40
CA ALA A 96 -20.46 4.30 -6.13
C ALA A 96 -20.81 4.97 -7.45
N THR A 97 -21.83 4.43 -8.11
CA THR A 97 -22.39 4.96 -9.33
C THR A 97 -23.24 6.11 -8.86
N THR A 98 -22.59 7.21 -8.52
CA THR A 98 -23.22 8.52 -8.52
C THR A 98 -23.16 9.03 -9.97
N ALA A 99 -23.74 8.27 -10.89
CA ALA A 99 -24.17 8.79 -12.17
C ALA A 99 -25.67 9.00 -12.03
N ALA A 100 -26.02 10.28 -12.02
CA ALA A 100 -27.35 10.86 -11.99
C ALA A 100 -28.51 9.93 -12.33
N ASP A 101 -29.41 9.87 -11.38
CA ASP A 101 -30.80 9.45 -11.51
C ASP A 101 -31.47 10.27 -12.63
N THR A 102 -31.62 9.71 -13.83
CA THR A 102 -32.76 10.04 -14.72
C THR A 102 -33.03 8.87 -15.67
N PRO A 103 -34.17 8.17 -15.56
CA PRO A 103 -34.56 7.19 -16.56
C PRO A 103 -35.04 7.94 -17.81
N VAL A 104 -34.20 8.02 -18.84
CA VAL A 104 -34.65 8.49 -20.16
C VAL A 104 -35.37 7.33 -20.84
N ALA A 105 -36.69 7.44 -20.93
CA ALA A 105 -37.51 6.52 -21.72
C ALA A 105 -37.00 6.52 -23.18
N PRO A 106 -36.89 5.34 -23.84
CA PRO A 106 -36.51 5.30 -25.24
C PRO A 106 -37.66 5.82 -26.09
N THR A 107 -37.56 7.07 -26.55
CA THR A 107 -38.47 7.62 -27.56
C THR A 107 -38.14 6.95 -28.90
N PRO A 108 -39.07 6.21 -29.53
CA PRO A 108 -38.80 5.65 -30.84
C PRO A 108 -38.74 6.78 -31.89
N ASN A 109 -37.59 6.93 -32.52
CA ASN A 109 -37.34 7.88 -33.59
C ASN A 109 -38.00 7.38 -34.90
N PHE A 110 -39.25 7.77 -35.13
CA PHE A 110 -39.88 7.60 -36.44
C PHE A 110 -39.50 8.78 -37.33
N GLY A 111 -38.33 8.69 -37.95
CA GLY A 111 -37.88 9.63 -38.97
C GLY A 111 -38.87 9.64 -40.14
N ALA A 112 -39.44 10.80 -40.41
CA ALA A 112 -40.30 11.04 -41.55
C ALA A 112 -39.50 11.11 -42.86
N GLY A 113 -39.98 10.39 -43.88
CA GLY A 113 -39.82 10.76 -45.28
C GLY A 113 -38.82 9.92 -46.08
N GLY A 114 -39.31 9.25 -47.12
CA GLY A 114 -38.47 8.82 -48.24
C GLY A 114 -38.98 7.59 -48.99
N SER A 115 -39.90 7.81 -49.92
CA SER A 115 -40.35 6.84 -50.95
C SER A 115 -39.18 6.20 -51.71
N GLY A 116 -39.25 4.89 -51.95
CA GLY A 116 -38.32 4.15 -52.79
C GLY A 116 -38.88 2.78 -53.17
N THR A 117 -39.67 2.74 -54.25
CA THR A 117 -40.14 1.54 -54.93
C THR A 117 -38.96 0.74 -55.49
N VAL A 118 -38.97 -0.59 -55.34
CA VAL A 118 -38.05 -1.49 -56.04
C VAL A 118 -38.88 -2.40 -56.95
N HIS A 119 -38.45 -2.42 -58.22
CA HIS A 119 -38.91 -3.27 -59.32
C HIS A 119 -38.61 -4.75 -59.08
#